data_AF-U1NW05-F1
#
_entry.id   AF-U1NW05-F1
#
_cell.length_a   1.000
_cell.length_b   1.000
_cell.length_c   1.000
_cell.angle_alpha   90.00
_cell.angle_beta   90.00
_cell.angle_gamma   90.00
#
_symmetry.space_group_name_H-M   'P 1'
#
loop_
_entity.id
_entity.type
_entity.pdbx_description
1 polymer ?
#
loop_
_entity_poly.entity_id
_entity_poly.type
_entity_poly.pdbx_seq_one_letter_code
_entity_poly.pdbx_strand_id
1 'polypeptide(L)' 'PTTNLVKFINTVKGATARRIRNEYEDELKTELWGDSFWNDSYCLISTGQVSLDVLKQYVEDQRE' A
#
# COMPACT_ATOMS: atom_id res chain seq x y z
N PRO A 1 21.74 -6.41 -3.63
CA PRO A 1 20.99 -5.57 -2.65
C PRO A 1 20.81 -6.31 -1.33
N THR A 2 21.14 -5.69 -0.20
CA THR A 2 21.02 -6.28 1.17
C THR A 2 19.74 -5.90 1.90
N THR A 3 18.92 -5.02 1.31
CA THR A 3 17.67 -4.55 1.92
C THR A 3 16.60 -5.63 1.88
N ASN A 4 16.04 -5.97 3.05
CA ASN A 4 14.84 -6.78 3.14
C ASN A 4 13.61 -5.95 2.71
N LEU A 5 13.19 -6.10 1.46
CA LEU A 5 12.12 -5.32 0.84
C LEU A 5 10.76 -5.56 1.52
N VAL A 6 10.48 -6.78 1.98
CA VAL A 6 9.24 -7.10 2.72
C VAL A 6 9.18 -6.32 4.03
N LYS A 7 10.27 -6.31 4.80
CA LYS A 7 10.36 -5.55 6.05
C LYS A 7 10.20 -4.05 5.80
N PHE A 8 10.79 -3.55 4.72
CA PHE A 8 10.66 -2.15 4.32
C PHE A 8 9.19 -1.79 4.02
N ILE A 9 8.51 -2.57 3.17
CA ILE A 9 7.11 -2.33 2.79
C ILE A 9 6.20 -2.35 4.02
N ASN A 10 6.34 -3.35 4.90
CA ASN A 10 5.54 -3.45 6.11
C ASN A 10 5.76 -2.26 7.05
N THR A 11 7.01 -1.79 7.15
CA THR A 11 7.35 -0.61 7.95
C THR A 11 6.70 0.64 7.38
N VAL A 12 6.74 0.83 6.05
CA VAL A 12 6.10 1.97 5.38
C VAL A 12 4.59 1.93 5.57
N LYS A 13 3.93 0.81 5.25
CA LYS A 13 2.48 0.65 5.40
C LYS A 13 2.03 0.93 6.84
N GLY A 14 2.74 0.37 7.83
CA GLY A 14 2.41 0.57 9.25
C GLY A 14 2.61 2.01 9.71
N ALA A 15 3.75 2.62 9.36
CA ALA A 15 4.06 3.99 9.77
C ALA A 15 3.11 5.02 9.14
N THR A 16 2.80 4.86 7.85
CA THR A 16 1.87 5.78 7.17
C THR A 16 0.44 5.59 7.65
N ALA A 17 -0.03 4.35 7.84
CA ALA A 17 -1.36 4.09 8.39
C ALA A 17 -1.56 4.78 9.75
N ARG A 18 -0.59 4.63 10.66
CA ARG A 18 -0.64 5.29 11.97
C ARG A 18 -0.64 6.81 11.86
N ARG A 19 0.22 7.37 11.02
CA ARG A 19 0.34 8.83 10.86
C ARG A 19 -0.95 9.43 10.29
N ILE A 20 -1.48 8.85 9.22
CA ILE A 20 -2.68 9.36 8.55
C ILE A 20 -3.90 9.23 9.47
N ARG A 21 -4.06 8.11 10.18
CA ARG A 21 -5.15 7.95 11.17
C ARG A 21 -5.12 9.00 12.27
N ASN A 22 -3.92 9.39 12.73
CA ASN A 22 -3.78 10.41 13.77
C ASN A 22 -4.03 11.83 13.23
N GLU A 23 -3.72 12.10 11.97
CA GLU A 23 -3.83 13.43 11.35
C GLU A 23 -5.24 13.73 10.84
N TYR A 24 -5.98 12.70 10.42
CA TYR A 24 -7.31 12.80 9.80
C TYR A 24 -8.35 11.93 10.52
N GLU A 25 -8.26 11.86 11.85
CA GLU A 25 -9.10 10.96 12.64
C GLU A 25 -10.60 11.23 12.43
N ASP A 26 -10.98 12.50 12.31
CA ASP A 26 -12.37 12.92 12.20
C ASP A 26 -12.95 12.66 10.81
N GLU A 27 -12.17 12.81 9.74
CA GLU A 27 -12.58 12.48 8.38
C GLU A 27 -12.60 10.96 8.13
N LEU A 28 -11.66 10.21 8.72
CA LEU A 28 -11.56 8.77 8.47
C LEU A 28 -12.62 7.95 9.19
N LYS A 29 -13.20 8.46 10.29
CA LYS A 29 -14.30 7.80 11.01
C LYS A 29 -15.51 7.53 10.12
N THR A 30 -15.78 8.38 9.13
CA THR A 30 -16.93 8.23 8.23
C THR A 30 -16.63 7.37 7.01
N GLU A 31 -15.38 7.26 6.58
CA GLU A 31 -15.01 6.58 5.34
C GLU A 31 -14.38 5.20 5.56
N LEU A 32 -13.80 4.94 6.74
CA LEU A 32 -13.03 3.73 7.02
C LEU A 32 -13.52 3.02 8.29
N TRP A 33 -14.40 2.04 8.11
CA TRP A 33 -15.04 1.26 9.19
C TRP A 33 -14.26 -0.01 9.62
N GLY A 34 -12.94 -0.02 9.47
CA GLY A 34 -12.12 -1.20 9.76
C GLY A 34 -10.73 -0.92 10.35
N ASP A 35 -10.17 -1.97 10.95
CA ASP A 35 -8.87 -1.92 11.65
C ASP A 35 -7.68 -1.75 10.69
N SER A 36 -7.82 -2.17 9.44
CA SER A 36 -6.77 -2.05 8.42
C SER A 36 -6.95 -0.80 7.56
N PHE A 37 -5.90 0.02 7.50
CA PHE A 37 -5.89 1.23 6.65
C PHE A 37 -5.49 0.90 5.22
N TRP A 38 -4.48 0.05 5.07
CA TRP A 38 -4.07 -0.50 3.78
C TRP A 38 -4.59 -1.92 3.64
N ASN A 39 -4.85 -2.37 2.41
CA ASN A 39 -5.02 -3.79 2.11
C ASN A 39 -3.77 -4.56 2.55
N ASP A 40 -3.89 -5.78 3.06
CA ASP A 40 -2.77 -6.62 3.50
C ASP A 40 -1.77 -6.92 2.36
N SER A 41 -2.29 -7.04 1.14
CA SER A 41 -1.52 -7.27 -0.09
C SER A 41 -0.62 -6.09 -0.45
N TYR A 42 0.44 -6.35 -1.24
CA TYR A 42 1.29 -5.32 -1.81
C TYR A 42 1.92 -5.78 -3.12
N CYS A 43 2.22 -4.80 -3.98
CA CYS A 43 2.95 -5.02 -5.23
C CYS A 43 4.42 -4.66 -5.03
N LEU A 44 5.33 -5.49 -5.54
CA LEU A 44 6.73 -5.14 -5.67
C LEU A 44 7.22 -5.59 -7.03
N ILE A 45 7.42 -4.62 -7.92
CA ILE A 45 7.89 -4.86 -9.29
C ILE A 45 9.23 -4.16 -9.45
N SER A 46 10.24 -4.89 -9.94
CA SER A 46 11.51 -4.29 -10.33
C SER A 46 11.34 -3.50 -11.63
N THR A 47 11.73 -2.23 -11.63
CA THR A 47 11.70 -1.42 -12.84
C THR A 47 13.09 -1.38 -13.46
N GLY A 48 13.24 -2.11 -14.56
CA GLY A 48 14.39 -2.01 -15.48
C GLY A 48 13.93 -1.68 -16.91
N GLN A 49 12.75 -2.19 -17.30
CA GLN A 49 12.07 -1.95 -18.59
C GLN A 49 10.54 -2.21 -18.49
N VAL A 50 9.90 -1.93 -17.36
CA VAL A 50 8.45 -2.22 -17.20
C VAL A 50 7.62 -1.14 -17.89
N SER A 51 6.79 -1.52 -18.87
CA SER A 51 5.86 -0.63 -19.56
C SER A 51 4.65 -0.29 -18.68
N LEU A 52 4.04 0.86 -18.92
CA LEU A 52 2.83 1.32 -18.20
C LEU A 52 1.69 0.30 -18.24
N ASP A 53 1.64 -0.55 -19.26
CA ASP A 53 0.58 -1.54 -19.46
C ASP A 53 0.62 -2.64 -18.38
N VAL A 54 1.82 -3.04 -17.95
CA VAL A 54 1.99 -4.04 -16.87
C VAL A 54 1.52 -3.49 -15.53
N LEU A 55 1.75 -2.19 -15.27
CA LEU A 55 1.26 -1.54 -14.06
C LEU A 55 -0.28 -1.46 -14.04
N LYS A 56 -0.90 -1.15 -15.18
CA LYS A 56 -2.37 -1.11 -15.30
C LYS A 56 -2.99 -2.49 -15.10
N GLN A 57 -2.42 -3.53 -15.71
CA GLN A 57 -2.87 -4.91 -15.55
C GLN A 57 -2.89 -5.31 -14.07
N TYR A 58 -1.81 -5.05 -13.34
CA TYR A 58 -1.74 -5.37 -11.91
C TYR A 58 -2.85 -4.70 -11.09
N VAL A 59 -3.15 -3.42 -11.36
CA VAL A 59 -4.18 -2.69 -10.61
C VAL A 59 -5.58 -3.26 -10.87
N GLU A 60 -5.87 -3.68 -12.10
CA GLU A 60 -7.16 -4.31 -12.42
C GLU A 60 -7.27 -5.72 -11.82
N ASP A 61 -6.20 -6.52 -11.87
CA ASP A 61 -6.18 -7.86 -11.27
C ASP A 61 -6.35 -7.83 -9.72
N GLN A 62 -6.10 -6.69 -9.06
CA GLN A 62 -6.31 -6.52 -7.62
C GLN A 62 -7.75 -6.15 -7.22
N ARG A 63 -8.62 -5.85 -8.19
CA ARG A 63 -10.03 -5.49 -7.94
C ARG A 63 -10.98 -6.69 -7.95
N GLU A 64 -10.52 -7.83 -8.45
CA GLU A 64 -11.15 -9.15 -8.29
C GLU A 64 -10.77 -9.81 -6.95
#